data_AF-A0A661BJB2-F1
#
_entry.id   AF-A0A661BJB2-F1
#
_cell.length_a   1.000
_cell.length_b   1.000
_cell.length_c   1.000
_cell.angle_alpha   90.00
_cell.angle_beta   90.00
_cell.angle_gamma   90.00
#
_symmetry.space_group_name_H-M   'P 1'
#
loop_
_entity.id
_entity.type
_entity.pdbx_description
1 polymer ?
#
loop_
_entity_poly.entity_id
_entity_poly.type
_entity_poly.pdbx_seq_one_letter_code
_entity_poly.pdbx_strand_id
1 'polypeptide(L)'
;APHAGYIYSGPVAAYSFKTLMLNKEQYKHNTVILIGFAHRPSNWEGISIWSEGAWKTPLGQVAIDEKLAKKLIDYSPAIQDKREVHIGEHSLEMELPFLQYALGNDFKLVPISFSHQTDAEIDALVEALLSADINWEKTIIVVSTDMSHYRPYNDAVMIDRKTLGYVLAGNLEKLEGWITEGTGAFCGWAPVLTAMKVLPKVGANKTILLKYANSGDIQPSSASRGVVGYCAVAFVKSGKSNERNNNPDQQENSESNDTKENEYSLTEQQKLYLLKLARETIEKYIRANEKLEPEKPDDANLVEDAAVFVTIHREGMLRGCIGQMSAQEPLYLAVRDMAISAATKDPRFSPLSEQELDEIDIEVSVLSPLKRIDSWEKIEPFKHGVYVKRGWQSGVFLPQVWEQIPNKESFLTELCTQKARLEPDCYKNPETELYIYTVLKFSEKEMGLK
;
A
#
# COMPACT_ATOMS: atom_id res chain seq x y z
N ALA A 1 3.61 3.44 -12.49
CA ALA A 1 3.01 2.40 -13.34
C ALA A 1 4.04 1.27 -13.49
N PRO A 2 3.58 0.02 -13.62
CA PRO A 2 4.45 -1.15 -13.75
C PRO A 2 4.89 -1.38 -15.20
N HIS A 3 6.11 -1.90 -15.37
CA HIS A 3 6.78 -2.09 -16.66
C HIS A 3 7.17 -3.54 -16.98
N ALA A 4 6.62 -4.53 -16.26
CA ALA A 4 6.70 -5.91 -16.74
C ALA A 4 5.98 -6.10 -18.09
N GLY A 5 6.08 -7.30 -18.68
CA GLY A 5 5.37 -7.63 -19.91
C GLY A 5 3.84 -7.45 -19.77
N TYR A 6 3.21 -6.87 -20.80
CA TYR A 6 1.79 -6.46 -20.77
C TYR A 6 0.78 -7.54 -20.41
N ILE A 7 1.08 -8.81 -20.70
CA ILE A 7 0.21 -9.94 -20.30
C ILE A 7 0.06 -10.00 -18.77
N TYR A 8 1.07 -9.54 -18.03
CA TYR A 8 1.09 -9.56 -16.57
C TYR A 8 0.76 -8.19 -15.97
N SER A 9 1.57 -7.16 -16.22
CA SER A 9 1.41 -5.86 -15.57
C SER A 9 0.40 -4.94 -16.26
N GLY A 10 0.10 -5.19 -17.55
CA GLY A 10 -0.72 -4.31 -18.38
C GLY A 10 -2.09 -3.98 -17.79
N PRO A 11 -2.86 -4.95 -17.25
CA PRO A 11 -4.13 -4.67 -16.58
C PRO A 11 -4.01 -3.70 -15.40
N VAL A 12 -2.89 -3.75 -14.66
CA VAL A 12 -2.61 -2.81 -13.56
C VAL A 12 -2.15 -1.46 -14.12
N ALA A 13 -1.22 -1.44 -15.07
CA ALA A 13 -0.75 -0.22 -15.73
C ALA A 13 -1.90 0.62 -16.29
N ALA A 14 -2.88 -0.04 -16.92
CA ALA A 14 -4.06 0.60 -17.51
C ALA A 14 -4.84 1.49 -16.51
N TYR A 15 -4.85 1.17 -15.21
CA TYR A 15 -5.49 2.03 -14.21
C TYR A 15 -4.80 3.41 -14.13
N SER A 16 -3.48 3.46 -14.21
CA SER A 16 -2.72 4.72 -14.21
C SER A 16 -3.11 5.58 -15.41
N PHE A 17 -3.06 5.00 -16.61
CA PHE A 17 -3.28 5.76 -17.86
C PHE A 17 -4.76 6.08 -18.12
N LYS A 18 -5.69 5.28 -17.57
CA LYS A 18 -7.12 5.60 -17.61
C LYS A 18 -7.42 6.94 -16.92
N THR A 19 -6.67 7.32 -15.89
CA THR A 19 -6.85 8.63 -15.22
C THR A 19 -6.64 9.80 -16.18
N LEU A 20 -5.69 9.69 -17.11
CA LEU A 20 -5.43 10.72 -18.12
C LEU A 20 -6.58 10.86 -19.11
N MET A 21 -7.30 9.76 -19.37
CA MET A 21 -8.45 9.76 -20.27
C MET A 21 -9.68 10.45 -19.67
N LEU A 22 -9.78 10.53 -18.33
CA LEU A 22 -10.92 11.17 -17.66
C LEU A 22 -11.01 12.66 -17.96
N ASN A 23 -9.88 13.33 -18.19
CA ASN A 23 -9.79 14.75 -18.56
C ASN A 23 -8.85 14.95 -19.76
N LYS A 24 -9.02 14.15 -20.82
CA LYS A 24 -8.12 14.16 -21.99
C LYS A 24 -7.88 15.55 -22.59
N GLU A 25 -8.90 16.41 -22.58
CA GLU A 25 -8.82 17.79 -23.08
C GLU A 25 -7.89 18.69 -22.25
N GLN A 26 -7.83 18.49 -20.92
CA GLN A 26 -6.89 19.20 -20.05
C GLN A 26 -5.44 18.91 -20.46
N TYR A 27 -5.21 17.72 -21.01
CA TYR A 27 -3.88 17.20 -21.28
C TYR A 27 -3.45 17.23 -22.75
N LYS A 28 -4.19 17.95 -23.62
CA LYS A 28 -3.82 18.12 -25.03
C LYS A 28 -2.57 19.00 -25.19
N HIS A 29 -1.65 18.60 -26.08
CA HIS A 29 -0.37 19.25 -26.34
C HIS A 29 0.57 19.33 -25.11
N ASN A 30 0.44 18.37 -24.21
CA ASN A 30 1.21 18.34 -22.97
C ASN A 30 2.65 17.85 -23.17
N THR A 31 3.48 18.15 -22.18
CA THR A 31 4.76 17.49 -21.98
C THR A 31 4.58 16.35 -20.99
N VAL A 32 5.04 15.16 -21.35
CA VAL A 32 5.10 13.99 -20.47
C VAL A 32 6.56 13.77 -20.07
N ILE A 33 6.85 13.94 -18.79
CA ILE A 33 8.13 13.57 -18.20
C ILE A 33 7.99 12.11 -17.75
N LEU A 34 8.74 11.23 -18.41
CA LEU A 34 8.66 9.78 -18.21
C LEU A 34 9.94 9.32 -17.52
N ILE A 35 9.83 8.94 -16.25
CA ILE A 35 10.97 8.68 -15.36
C ILE A 35 11.03 7.20 -15.00
N GLY A 36 12.21 6.61 -15.15
CA GLY A 36 12.50 5.21 -14.84
C GLY A 36 14.00 5.02 -14.65
N PHE A 37 14.49 3.80 -14.82
CA PHE A 37 15.89 3.46 -14.58
C PHE A 37 16.38 2.39 -15.57
N ALA A 38 17.69 2.27 -15.70
CA ALA A 38 18.32 1.25 -16.53
C ALA A 38 18.50 -0.05 -15.74
N HIS A 39 18.00 -1.17 -16.27
CA HIS A 39 18.21 -2.50 -15.70
C HIS A 39 19.59 -3.05 -16.05
N ARG A 40 20.20 -2.55 -17.12
CA ARG A 40 21.50 -3.00 -17.59
C ARG A 40 22.61 -2.31 -16.80
N PRO A 41 23.58 -3.05 -16.27
CA PRO A 41 24.75 -2.46 -15.62
C PRO A 41 25.47 -1.50 -16.58
N SER A 42 25.85 -0.34 -16.07
CA SER A 42 26.59 0.68 -16.78
C SER A 42 27.81 1.07 -15.96
N ASN A 43 28.94 1.32 -16.60
CA ASN A 43 30.13 1.88 -15.92
C ASN A 43 30.02 3.41 -15.75
N TRP A 44 28.90 4.00 -16.17
CA TRP A 44 28.62 5.42 -16.08
C TRP A 44 27.52 5.66 -15.04
N GLU A 45 27.77 6.65 -14.17
CA GLU A 45 26.85 7.11 -13.14
C GLU A 45 26.25 8.48 -13.54
N GLY A 46 24.95 8.65 -13.33
CA GLY A 46 24.19 9.83 -13.72
C GLY A 46 22.78 9.54 -14.21
N ILE A 47 22.14 10.58 -14.74
CA ILE A 47 20.78 10.57 -15.25
C ILE A 47 20.80 10.81 -16.75
N SER A 48 20.27 9.85 -17.51
CA SER A 48 20.19 9.93 -18.96
C SER A 48 18.90 10.59 -19.38
N ILE A 49 18.98 11.54 -20.31
CA ILE A 49 17.84 12.11 -21.03
C ILE A 49 18.05 11.92 -22.53
N TRP A 50 17.06 11.44 -23.26
CA TRP A 50 17.10 11.51 -24.73
C TRP A 50 16.66 12.91 -25.17
N SER A 51 17.60 13.75 -25.62
CA SER A 51 17.35 15.20 -25.67
C SER A 51 16.71 15.75 -26.95
N GLU A 52 16.73 15.01 -28.07
CA GLU A 52 16.22 15.49 -29.35
C GLU A 52 15.54 14.40 -30.20
N GLY A 53 14.74 14.83 -31.19
CA GLY A 53 14.11 13.93 -32.16
C GLY A 53 12.79 13.34 -31.65
N ALA A 54 12.61 12.02 -31.79
CA ALA A 54 11.37 11.33 -31.45
C ALA A 54 11.60 9.88 -31.05
N TRP A 55 10.75 9.36 -30.16
CA TRP A 55 10.65 7.93 -29.88
C TRP A 55 9.59 7.29 -30.79
N LYS A 56 9.85 6.06 -31.22
CA LYS A 56 8.96 5.31 -32.13
C LYS A 56 8.45 4.04 -31.45
N THR A 57 7.16 3.80 -31.58
CA THR A 57 6.50 2.53 -31.23
C THR A 57 5.68 2.03 -32.43
N PRO A 58 5.03 0.85 -32.33
CA PRO A 58 4.05 0.43 -33.31
C PRO A 58 2.84 1.39 -33.48
N LEU A 59 2.57 2.26 -32.50
CA LEU A 59 1.44 3.21 -32.51
C LEU A 59 1.82 4.58 -33.11
N GLY A 60 3.07 4.76 -33.53
CA GLY A 60 3.56 5.97 -34.17
C GLY A 60 4.76 6.59 -33.44
N GLN A 61 5.04 7.85 -33.77
CA GLN A 61 6.14 8.61 -33.19
C GLN A 61 5.64 9.65 -32.21
N VAL A 62 6.44 9.89 -31.16
CA VAL A 62 6.24 10.94 -30.17
C VAL A 62 7.50 11.80 -30.11
N ALA A 63 7.34 13.10 -30.35
CA ALA A 63 8.46 14.04 -30.38
C ALA A 63 9.02 14.31 -28.98
N ILE A 64 10.31 14.59 -28.88
CA ILE A 64 10.95 15.00 -27.64
C ILE A 64 10.63 16.47 -27.34
N ASP A 65 10.42 16.82 -26.07
CA ASP A 65 10.44 18.21 -25.63
C ASP A 65 11.89 18.69 -25.49
N GLU A 66 12.51 19.00 -26.62
CA GLU A 66 13.93 19.37 -26.69
C GLU A 66 14.26 20.59 -25.83
N LYS A 67 13.31 21.51 -25.67
CA LYS A 67 13.49 22.71 -24.83
C LYS A 67 13.59 22.32 -23.36
N LEU A 68 12.69 21.47 -22.88
CA LEU A 68 12.74 21.02 -21.48
C LEU A 68 13.92 20.08 -21.24
N ALA A 69 14.18 19.13 -22.16
CA ALA A 69 15.32 18.23 -22.07
C ALA A 69 16.64 19.00 -21.96
N LYS A 70 16.85 20.01 -22.81
CA LYS A 70 18.04 20.87 -22.74
C LYS A 70 18.14 21.61 -21.41
N LYS A 71 17.05 22.19 -20.90
CA LYS A 71 17.05 22.88 -19.60
C LYS A 71 17.50 21.96 -18.46
N LEU A 72 17.04 20.71 -18.45
CA LEU A 72 17.41 19.73 -17.42
C LEU A 72 18.89 19.33 -17.54
N ILE A 73 19.39 19.11 -18.75
CA ILE A 73 20.81 18.80 -19.00
C ILE A 73 21.72 19.97 -18.60
N ASP A 74 21.35 21.21 -18.94
CA ASP A 74 22.13 22.39 -18.60
C ASP A 74 22.17 22.67 -17.09
N TYR A 75 21.24 22.12 -16.31
CA TYR A 75 21.13 22.38 -14.87
C TYR A 75 22.24 21.70 -14.06
N SER A 76 22.58 20.45 -14.39
CA SER A 76 23.54 19.66 -13.62
C SER A 76 24.37 18.74 -14.51
N PRO A 77 25.70 18.64 -14.28
CA PRO A 77 26.55 17.70 -15.02
C PRO A 77 26.21 16.22 -14.78
N ALA A 78 25.41 15.93 -13.75
CA ALA A 78 24.87 14.60 -13.50
C ALA A 78 23.80 14.19 -14.53
N ILE A 79 23.21 15.16 -15.25
CA ILE A 79 22.15 14.92 -16.25
C ILE A 79 22.77 15.07 -17.65
N GLN A 80 22.74 14.00 -18.45
CA GLN A 80 23.44 13.96 -19.75
C GLN A 80 22.58 13.37 -20.85
N ASP A 81 22.84 13.79 -22.10
CA ASP A 81 22.26 13.14 -23.28
C ASP A 81 22.99 11.83 -23.58
N LYS A 82 22.49 10.75 -22.97
CA LYS A 82 23.10 9.42 -22.96
C LYS A 82 22.18 8.39 -23.62
N ARG A 83 21.82 8.65 -24.89
CA ARG A 83 20.80 7.87 -25.64
C ARG A 83 21.03 6.37 -25.62
N GLU A 84 22.28 5.92 -25.58
CA GLU A 84 22.64 4.50 -25.49
C GLU A 84 22.01 3.78 -24.28
N VAL A 85 21.75 4.49 -23.18
CA VAL A 85 21.09 3.95 -21.97
C VAL A 85 19.65 3.54 -22.26
N HIS A 86 18.99 4.20 -23.20
CA HIS A 86 17.61 3.90 -23.57
C HIS A 86 17.49 2.78 -24.61
N ILE A 87 18.59 2.43 -25.31
CA ILE A 87 18.53 1.46 -26.41
C ILE A 87 18.48 0.03 -25.85
N GLY A 88 17.34 -0.63 -26.04
CA GLY A 88 17.07 -1.97 -25.53
C GLY A 88 16.79 -2.01 -24.02
N GLU A 89 16.51 -0.85 -23.42
CA GLU A 89 15.95 -0.72 -22.08
C GLU A 89 14.43 -0.61 -22.16
N HIS A 90 13.73 -1.26 -21.25
CA HIS A 90 12.28 -1.45 -21.32
C HIS A 90 11.49 -0.67 -20.26
N SER A 91 12.13 -0.18 -19.19
CA SER A 91 11.43 0.52 -18.10
C SER A 91 10.57 1.68 -18.60
N LEU A 92 11.04 2.45 -19.58
CA LEU A 92 10.28 3.54 -20.20
C LEU A 92 9.49 3.09 -21.43
N GLU A 93 10.05 2.15 -22.20
CA GLU A 93 9.44 1.65 -23.44
C GLU A 93 8.03 1.09 -23.19
N MET A 94 7.85 0.38 -22.07
CA MET A 94 6.57 -0.24 -21.74
C MET A 94 5.48 0.77 -21.40
N GLU A 95 5.82 2.01 -21.02
CA GLU A 95 4.82 3.03 -20.68
C GLU A 95 4.33 3.81 -21.91
N LEU A 96 5.16 3.91 -22.95
CA LEU A 96 4.89 4.78 -24.10
C LEU A 96 3.65 4.36 -24.93
N PRO A 97 3.41 3.08 -25.24
CA PRO A 97 2.18 2.67 -25.91
C PRO A 97 0.90 2.99 -25.12
N PHE A 98 0.93 2.91 -23.79
CA PHE A 98 -0.22 3.31 -22.95
C PHE A 98 -0.48 4.81 -23.02
N LEU A 99 0.58 5.63 -22.99
CA LEU A 99 0.48 7.08 -23.20
C LEU A 99 -0.12 7.40 -24.57
N GLN A 100 0.36 6.76 -25.64
CA GLN A 100 -0.16 6.96 -26.99
C GLN A 100 -1.62 6.52 -27.12
N TYR A 101 -2.02 5.45 -26.43
CA TYR A 101 -3.42 5.04 -26.39
C TYR A 101 -4.30 6.08 -25.66
N ALA A 102 -3.85 6.54 -24.49
CA ALA A 102 -4.61 7.49 -23.68
C ALA A 102 -4.72 8.88 -24.34
N LEU A 103 -3.59 9.42 -24.81
CA LEU A 103 -3.46 10.80 -25.27
C LEU A 103 -3.45 10.95 -26.80
N GLY A 104 -3.21 9.87 -27.56
CA GLY A 104 -2.81 9.97 -28.96
C GLY A 104 -1.30 10.26 -29.08
N ASN A 105 -0.84 10.69 -30.25
CA ASN A 105 0.57 11.06 -30.47
C ASN A 105 0.83 12.58 -30.31
N ASP A 106 -0.17 13.33 -29.82
CA ASP A 106 -0.14 14.79 -29.70
C ASP A 106 0.32 15.25 -28.30
N PHE A 107 1.51 14.79 -27.93
CA PHE A 107 2.23 15.20 -26.74
C PHE A 107 3.74 15.15 -27.00
N LYS A 108 4.52 15.84 -26.17
CA LYS A 108 5.98 15.75 -26.20
C LYS A 108 6.51 14.93 -25.04
N LEU A 109 7.60 14.21 -25.25
CA LEU A 109 8.21 13.32 -24.25
C LEU A 109 9.52 13.90 -23.72
N VAL A 110 9.76 13.74 -22.42
CA VAL A 110 11.09 13.86 -21.81
C VAL A 110 11.38 12.54 -21.11
N PRO A 111 12.06 11.59 -21.78
CA PRO A 111 12.39 10.30 -21.20
C PRO A 111 13.64 10.44 -20.32
N ILE A 112 13.54 10.06 -19.06
CA ILE A 112 14.58 10.20 -18.04
C ILE A 112 14.86 8.83 -17.44
N SER A 113 16.12 8.39 -17.49
CA SER A 113 16.56 7.12 -16.91
C SER A 113 17.68 7.33 -15.92
N PHE A 114 17.45 6.92 -14.67
CA PHE A 114 18.52 6.76 -13.68
C PHE A 114 19.47 5.63 -14.08
N SER A 115 20.76 5.78 -13.77
CA SER A 115 21.74 4.72 -13.98
C SER A 115 21.82 3.79 -12.77
N HIS A 116 22.14 4.31 -11.58
CA HIS A 116 22.41 3.53 -10.36
C HIS A 116 21.39 3.78 -9.25
N GLN A 117 20.50 4.77 -9.43
CA GLN A 117 19.48 5.16 -8.49
C GLN A 117 20.05 5.62 -7.14
N THR A 118 21.03 6.52 -7.18
CA THR A 118 21.69 7.07 -5.97
C THR A 118 21.01 8.32 -5.44
N ASP A 119 21.22 8.65 -4.17
CA ASP A 119 20.68 9.89 -3.58
C ASP A 119 21.15 11.14 -4.32
N ALA A 120 22.42 11.14 -4.76
CA ALA A 120 22.98 12.23 -5.54
C ALA A 120 22.29 12.41 -6.90
N GLU A 121 21.94 11.31 -7.57
CA GLU A 121 21.12 11.38 -8.79
C GLU A 121 19.71 11.92 -8.46
N ILE A 122 19.05 11.38 -7.43
CA ILE A 122 17.69 11.82 -7.04
C ILE A 122 17.67 13.33 -6.77
N ASP A 123 18.60 13.82 -5.95
CA ASP A 123 18.64 15.23 -5.59
C ASP A 123 18.94 16.11 -6.80
N ALA A 124 19.87 15.72 -7.68
CA ALA A 124 20.15 16.44 -8.92
C ALA A 124 18.92 16.55 -9.83
N LEU A 125 18.12 15.48 -9.97
CA LEU A 125 16.91 15.52 -10.79
C LEU A 125 15.80 16.35 -10.13
N VAL A 126 15.61 16.22 -8.82
CA VAL A 126 14.61 16.99 -8.07
C VAL A 126 14.88 18.49 -8.20
N GLU A 127 16.13 18.90 -7.99
CA GLU A 127 16.54 20.29 -8.13
C GLU A 127 16.38 20.82 -9.56
N ALA A 128 16.77 20.02 -10.56
CA ALA A 128 16.59 20.37 -11.97
C ALA A 128 15.12 20.55 -12.35
N LEU A 129 14.24 19.63 -11.91
CA LEU A 129 12.81 19.70 -12.18
C LEU A 129 12.15 20.92 -11.52
N LEU A 130 12.49 21.21 -10.26
CA LEU A 130 11.90 22.34 -9.52
C LEU A 130 12.44 23.69 -10.01
N SER A 131 13.64 23.74 -10.57
CA SER A 131 14.25 24.96 -11.11
C SER A 131 13.88 25.21 -12.58
N ALA A 132 13.56 24.15 -13.32
CA ALA A 132 13.04 24.29 -14.66
C ALA A 132 11.66 24.95 -14.59
N ASP A 133 11.54 26.14 -15.18
CA ASP A 133 10.28 26.85 -15.39
C ASP A 133 9.32 26.00 -16.26
N ILE A 134 8.66 25.03 -15.60
CA ILE A 134 7.75 24.01 -16.14
C ILE A 134 6.32 24.47 -15.86
N ASN A 135 5.47 24.40 -16.89
CA ASN A 135 4.03 24.59 -16.71
C ASN A 135 3.41 23.31 -16.16
N TRP A 136 3.36 23.20 -14.83
CA TRP A 136 2.85 22.02 -14.12
C TRP A 136 1.38 21.70 -14.38
N GLU A 137 0.56 22.68 -14.76
CA GLU A 137 -0.84 22.47 -15.13
C GLU A 137 -0.98 21.78 -16.52
N LYS A 138 0.09 21.76 -17.32
CA LYS A 138 0.19 21.10 -18.65
C LYS A 138 1.29 20.03 -18.73
N THR A 139 1.78 19.56 -17.59
CA THR A 139 2.84 18.57 -17.53
C THR A 139 2.37 17.35 -16.77
N ILE A 140 2.62 16.16 -17.33
CA ILE A 140 2.35 14.88 -16.67
C ILE A 140 3.70 14.27 -16.29
N ILE A 141 3.84 13.82 -15.05
CA ILE A 141 4.94 12.94 -14.65
C ILE A 141 4.41 11.51 -14.62
N VAL A 142 5.04 10.62 -15.38
CA VAL A 142 4.85 9.18 -15.27
C VAL A 142 6.11 8.58 -14.67
N VAL A 143 5.93 7.87 -13.57
CA VAL A 143 7.00 7.13 -12.90
C VAL A 143 6.82 5.64 -13.12
N SER A 144 7.85 5.01 -13.68
CA SER A 144 7.88 3.59 -14.01
C SER A 144 8.55 2.78 -12.91
N THR A 145 7.84 1.78 -12.37
CA THR A 145 8.34 0.88 -11.34
C THR A 145 7.44 -0.36 -11.18
N ASP A 146 8.06 -1.53 -11.09
CA ASP A 146 7.44 -2.74 -10.54
C ASP A 146 7.72 -2.82 -9.03
N MET A 147 6.91 -3.59 -8.29
CA MET A 147 7.05 -3.77 -6.84
C MET A 147 8.02 -4.91 -6.51
N SER A 148 7.78 -5.69 -5.45
CA SER A 148 8.69 -6.77 -5.06
C SER A 148 8.86 -7.84 -6.14
N HIS A 149 10.03 -8.46 -6.19
CA HIS A 149 10.41 -9.43 -7.23
C HIS A 149 10.74 -10.81 -6.64
N TYR A 150 10.27 -11.86 -7.30
CA TYR A 150 10.62 -13.26 -7.06
C TYR A 150 10.41 -13.69 -5.60
N ARG A 151 9.34 -13.19 -4.96
CA ARG A 151 8.95 -13.55 -3.60
C ARG A 151 7.74 -14.48 -3.61
N PRO A 152 7.60 -15.42 -2.65
CA PRO A 152 6.34 -16.13 -2.45
C PRO A 152 5.16 -15.16 -2.37
N TYR A 153 3.99 -15.55 -2.88
CA TYR A 153 2.85 -14.65 -3.04
C TYR A 153 2.52 -13.82 -1.79
N ASN A 154 2.43 -14.46 -0.62
CA ASN A 154 2.10 -13.76 0.63
C ASN A 154 3.19 -12.78 1.08
N ASP A 155 4.46 -13.11 0.85
CA ASP A 155 5.58 -12.23 1.18
C ASP A 155 5.59 -11.01 0.27
N ALA A 156 5.34 -11.22 -1.04
CA ALA A 156 5.18 -10.14 -2.00
C ALA A 156 4.06 -9.19 -1.56
N VAL A 157 2.88 -9.72 -1.23
CA VAL A 157 1.74 -8.92 -0.75
C VAL A 157 2.09 -8.12 0.50
N MET A 158 2.79 -8.73 1.46
CA MET A 158 3.18 -8.06 2.70
C MET A 158 4.17 -6.92 2.45
N ILE A 159 5.24 -7.18 1.69
CA ILE A 159 6.26 -6.18 1.34
C ILE A 159 5.61 -5.05 0.53
N ASP A 160 4.88 -5.40 -0.53
CA ASP A 160 4.28 -4.43 -1.43
C ASP A 160 3.27 -3.53 -0.72
N ARG A 161 2.39 -4.09 0.12
CA ARG A 161 1.40 -3.29 0.86
C ARG A 161 2.07 -2.37 1.88
N LYS A 162 3.13 -2.82 2.56
CA LYS A 162 3.88 -1.96 3.49
C LYS A 162 4.56 -0.81 2.75
N THR A 163 5.20 -1.12 1.63
CA THR A 163 5.79 -0.12 0.74
C THR A 163 4.77 0.88 0.23
N LEU A 164 3.61 0.41 -0.25
CA LEU A 164 2.52 1.28 -0.68
C LEU A 164 1.99 2.13 0.47
N GLY A 165 1.90 1.60 1.68
CA GLY A 165 1.51 2.36 2.88
C GLY A 165 2.38 3.60 3.09
N TYR A 166 3.70 3.48 2.93
CA TYR A 166 4.59 4.63 3.05
C TYR A 166 4.44 5.62 1.89
N VAL A 167 4.30 5.14 0.66
CA VAL A 167 4.06 5.99 -0.52
C VAL A 167 2.74 6.77 -0.38
N LEU A 168 1.66 6.09 0.02
CA LEU A 168 0.33 6.67 0.19
C LEU A 168 0.29 7.71 1.33
N ALA A 169 1.00 7.44 2.43
CA ALA A 169 1.13 8.37 3.54
C ALA A 169 2.09 9.54 3.26
N GLY A 170 2.79 9.55 2.13
CA GLY A 170 3.83 10.54 1.83
C GLY A 170 5.02 10.47 2.78
N ASN A 171 5.25 9.32 3.44
CA ASN A 171 6.29 9.18 4.46
C ASN A 171 7.63 8.79 3.82
N LEU A 172 8.35 9.80 3.33
CA LEU A 172 9.66 9.66 2.69
C LEU A 172 10.69 8.97 3.59
N GLU A 173 10.83 9.41 4.84
CA GLU A 173 11.81 8.87 5.80
C GLU A 173 11.63 7.36 6.01
N LYS A 174 10.39 6.92 6.27
CA LYS A 174 10.11 5.48 6.47
C LYS A 174 10.30 4.68 5.18
N LEU A 175 10.02 5.28 4.02
CA LEU A 175 10.21 4.60 2.74
C LEU A 175 11.70 4.43 2.42
N GLU A 176 12.51 5.47 2.62
CA GLU A 176 13.96 5.44 2.43
C GLU A 176 14.63 4.44 3.39
N GLY A 177 14.21 4.42 4.66
CA GLY A 177 14.65 3.40 5.62
C GLY A 177 14.28 1.98 5.17
N TRP A 178 13.03 1.78 4.71
CA TRP A 178 12.55 0.49 4.21
C TRP A 178 13.28 -0.01 2.97
N ILE A 179 13.73 0.89 2.09
CA ILE A 179 14.56 0.56 0.92
C ILE A 179 15.96 0.16 1.39
N THR A 180 16.56 0.95 2.29
CA THR A 180 17.93 0.76 2.81
C THR A 180 18.09 -0.55 3.59
N GLU A 181 17.01 -1.04 4.23
CA GLU A 181 16.96 -2.35 4.88
C GLU A 181 17.07 -3.55 3.89
N GLY A 182 17.16 -3.31 2.58
CA GLY A 182 17.39 -4.35 1.57
C GLY A 182 16.16 -5.22 1.28
N THR A 183 14.97 -4.67 1.50
CA THR A 183 13.69 -5.40 1.42
C THR A 183 13.35 -5.85 -0.01
N GLY A 184 13.90 -5.17 -1.03
CA GLY A 184 13.53 -5.39 -2.43
C GLY A 184 12.09 -4.94 -2.72
N ALA A 185 11.70 -3.81 -2.12
CA ALA A 185 10.35 -3.24 -2.12
C ALA A 185 9.80 -2.91 -3.52
N PHE A 186 10.64 -2.33 -4.37
CA PHE A 186 10.36 -2.04 -5.78
C PHE A 186 11.69 -1.84 -6.52
N CYS A 187 11.66 -2.01 -7.85
CA CYS A 187 12.86 -1.86 -8.66
C CYS A 187 13.23 -0.38 -8.93
N GLY A 188 12.24 0.50 -9.07
CA GLY A 188 12.42 1.91 -9.41
C GLY A 188 12.32 2.84 -8.20
N TRP A 189 13.23 2.74 -7.23
CA TRP A 189 13.17 3.60 -6.05
C TRP A 189 13.50 5.06 -6.32
N ALA A 190 14.54 5.35 -7.11
CA ALA A 190 14.90 6.74 -7.41
C ALA A 190 13.80 7.47 -8.20
N PRO A 191 13.18 6.86 -9.22
CA PRO A 191 11.99 7.43 -9.86
C PRO A 191 10.85 7.75 -8.88
N VAL A 192 10.52 6.84 -7.96
CA VAL A 192 9.44 7.03 -6.97
C VAL A 192 9.78 8.13 -5.97
N LEU A 193 10.97 8.11 -5.39
CA LEU A 193 11.42 9.12 -4.44
C LEU A 193 11.49 10.51 -5.09
N THR A 194 11.93 10.60 -6.34
CA THR A 194 11.89 11.85 -7.13
C THR A 194 10.47 12.39 -7.22
N ALA A 195 9.50 11.53 -7.59
CA ALA A 195 8.09 11.93 -7.66
C ALA A 195 7.58 12.45 -6.32
N MET A 196 7.87 11.73 -5.23
CA MET A 196 7.44 12.11 -3.88
C MET A 196 8.10 13.40 -3.39
N LYS A 197 9.33 13.72 -3.83
CA LYS A 197 10.04 14.98 -3.51
C LYS A 197 9.55 16.17 -4.35
N VAL A 198 9.11 15.95 -5.60
CA VAL A 198 8.68 17.01 -6.54
C VAL A 198 7.19 17.31 -6.46
N LEU A 199 6.34 16.29 -6.57
CA LEU A 199 4.89 16.43 -6.80
C LEU A 199 4.15 17.24 -5.72
N PRO A 200 4.42 17.07 -4.41
CA PRO A 200 3.79 17.89 -3.39
C PRO A 200 4.13 19.38 -3.51
N LYS A 201 5.37 19.72 -3.91
CA LYS A 201 5.85 21.10 -4.06
C LYS A 201 5.19 21.83 -5.24
N VAL A 202 4.69 21.07 -6.23
CA VAL A 202 4.02 21.60 -7.42
C VAL A 202 2.49 21.43 -7.37
N GLY A 203 1.96 21.07 -6.20
CA GLY A 203 0.53 21.09 -5.89
C GLY A 203 -0.18 19.72 -5.95
N ALA A 204 0.49 18.63 -6.30
CA ALA A 204 -0.05 17.28 -6.24
C ALA A 204 0.21 16.67 -4.85
N ASN A 205 -0.63 17.01 -3.89
CA ASN A 205 -0.48 16.73 -2.46
C ASN A 205 -1.32 15.55 -1.93
N LYS A 206 -2.07 14.87 -2.79
CA LYS A 206 -2.85 13.68 -2.42
C LYS A 206 -2.41 12.47 -3.24
N THR A 207 -2.11 11.37 -2.56
CA THR A 207 -1.73 10.10 -3.20
C THR A 207 -2.89 9.11 -3.14
N ILE A 208 -3.17 8.41 -4.23
CA ILE A 208 -4.29 7.47 -4.36
C ILE A 208 -3.80 6.16 -4.98
N LEU A 209 -4.05 5.03 -4.31
CA LEU A 209 -3.86 3.71 -4.90
C LEU A 209 -5.04 3.40 -5.82
N LEU A 210 -4.76 3.23 -7.11
CA LEU A 210 -5.77 2.90 -8.11
C LEU A 210 -5.93 1.38 -8.25
N LYS A 211 -4.81 0.65 -8.24
CA LYS A 211 -4.80 -0.80 -8.35
C LYS A 211 -3.51 -1.38 -7.78
N TYR A 212 -3.64 -2.53 -7.13
CA TYR A 212 -2.55 -3.43 -6.79
C TYR A 212 -2.91 -4.84 -7.28
N ALA A 213 -1.91 -5.56 -7.77
CA ALA A 213 -1.95 -6.99 -8.08
C ALA A 213 -0.51 -7.53 -8.15
N ASN A 214 -0.34 -8.83 -8.34
CA ASN A 214 0.94 -9.42 -8.68
C ASN A 214 0.79 -10.48 -9.78
N SER A 215 1.90 -10.94 -10.35
CA SER A 215 1.89 -11.94 -11.45
C SER A 215 1.16 -13.24 -11.11
N GLY A 216 1.06 -13.61 -9.84
CA GLY A 216 0.32 -14.80 -9.38
C GLY A 216 -1.20 -14.64 -9.50
N ASP A 217 -1.72 -13.42 -9.53
CA ASP A 217 -3.15 -13.16 -9.75
C ASP A 217 -3.59 -13.49 -11.19
N ILE A 218 -2.64 -13.45 -12.13
CA ILE A 218 -2.87 -13.76 -13.55
C ILE A 218 -2.46 -15.20 -13.86
N GLN A 219 -1.38 -15.67 -13.24
CA GLN A 219 -0.86 -17.01 -13.43
C GLN A 219 -0.71 -17.72 -12.07
N PRO A 220 -1.77 -18.30 -11.50
CA PRO A 220 -1.73 -18.89 -10.16
C PRO A 220 -0.64 -19.96 -9.96
N SER A 221 -0.22 -20.64 -11.04
CA SER A 221 0.86 -21.62 -11.00
C SER A 221 2.25 -21.02 -10.67
N SER A 222 2.45 -19.70 -10.80
CA SER A 222 3.69 -19.02 -10.40
C SER A 222 3.72 -18.61 -8.93
N ALA A 223 2.58 -18.66 -8.22
CA ALA A 223 2.46 -18.20 -6.83
C ALA A 223 3.43 -18.91 -5.87
N SER A 224 3.76 -20.18 -6.16
CA SER A 224 4.72 -20.99 -5.38
C SER A 224 6.19 -20.83 -5.81
N ARG A 225 6.45 -20.22 -6.98
CA ARG A 225 7.80 -20.07 -7.57
C ARG A 225 8.39 -18.68 -7.42
N GLY A 226 7.59 -17.72 -6.95
CA GLY A 226 7.97 -16.32 -6.85
C GLY A 226 7.14 -15.47 -7.81
N VAL A 227 6.58 -14.37 -7.29
CA VAL A 227 5.78 -13.42 -8.07
C VAL A 227 6.48 -12.07 -8.16
N VAL A 228 6.09 -11.27 -9.15
CA VAL A 228 6.40 -9.84 -9.24
C VAL A 228 5.15 -9.03 -8.92
N GLY A 229 5.25 -8.07 -8.01
CA GLY A 229 4.16 -7.16 -7.64
C GLY A 229 4.02 -5.97 -8.57
N TYR A 230 2.80 -5.46 -8.71
CA TYR A 230 2.45 -4.36 -9.62
C TYR A 230 1.54 -3.35 -8.92
N CYS A 231 1.79 -2.06 -9.13
CA CYS A 231 0.91 -1.02 -8.61
C CYS A 231 0.61 0.08 -9.63
N ALA A 232 -0.59 0.65 -9.51
CA ALA A 232 -0.99 1.89 -10.16
C ALA A 232 -1.34 2.90 -9.06
N VAL A 233 -0.58 3.98 -9.00
CA VAL A 233 -0.73 5.05 -8.00
C VAL A 233 -0.85 6.38 -8.73
N ALA A 234 -1.78 7.22 -8.30
CA ALA A 234 -1.93 8.59 -8.79
C ALA A 234 -1.60 9.60 -7.69
N PHE A 235 -0.87 10.64 -8.07
CA PHE A 235 -0.66 11.84 -7.27
C PHE A 235 -1.52 12.95 -7.87
N VAL A 236 -2.40 13.55 -7.07
CA VAL A 236 -3.39 14.52 -7.51
C VAL A 236 -3.42 15.73 -6.59
N LYS A 237 -3.91 16.85 -7.11
CA LYS A 237 -4.19 18.06 -6.32
C LYS A 237 -5.45 17.83 -5.49
N SER A 238 -5.38 18.03 -4.18
CA SER A 238 -6.56 18.08 -3.33
C SER A 238 -7.45 19.24 -3.78
N GLY A 239 -8.72 18.97 -4.13
CA GLY A 239 -9.67 20.04 -4.47
C GLY A 239 -9.81 21.04 -3.31
N LYS A 240 -10.08 22.32 -3.63
CA LYS A 240 -10.43 23.33 -2.63
C LYS A 240 -11.72 22.90 -1.93
N SER A 241 -11.61 22.29 -0.75
CA SER A 241 -12.73 22.26 0.18
C SER A 241 -12.99 23.69 0.64
N ASN A 242 -14.21 24.18 0.46
CA ASN A 242 -14.65 25.47 1.00
C ASN A 242 -14.30 25.53 2.50
N GLU A 243 -13.33 26.38 2.85
CA GLU A 243 -13.04 26.78 4.22
C GLU A 243 -14.31 27.37 4.82
N ARG A 244 -14.96 26.62 5.71
CA ARG A 244 -15.85 27.24 6.69
C ARG A 244 -14.96 27.77 7.81
N ASN A 245 -14.86 29.10 7.82
CA ASN A 245 -14.37 29.97 8.88
C ASN A 245 -14.23 29.29 10.25
N ASN A 246 -13.01 29.25 10.76
CA ASN A 246 -12.75 29.37 12.19
C ASN A 246 -11.58 30.35 12.37
N ASN A 247 -11.90 31.50 12.96
CA ASN A 247 -10.96 32.57 13.29
C ASN A 247 -9.86 32.06 14.23
N PRO A 248 -8.59 32.45 14.02
CA PRO A 248 -7.53 32.24 14.99
C PRO A 248 -7.38 33.50 15.85
N ASP A 249 -7.95 33.49 17.05
CA ASP A 249 -7.55 34.39 18.13
C ASP A 249 -8.04 33.81 19.47
N GLN A 250 -7.14 33.11 20.17
CA GLN A 250 -6.86 33.34 21.59
C GLN A 250 -5.79 32.34 22.09
N GLN A 251 -4.59 32.89 22.21
CA GLN A 251 -3.54 32.70 23.21
C GLN A 251 -3.32 31.33 23.86
N GLU A 252 -2.08 30.89 23.68
CA GLU A 252 -1.24 30.09 24.56
C GLU A 252 -1.68 30.10 26.04
N ASN A 253 -1.85 28.90 26.58
CA ASN A 253 -1.26 28.57 27.87
C ASN A 253 -0.72 27.14 27.83
N SER A 254 0.58 27.07 28.07
CA SER A 254 1.33 25.88 28.43
C SER A 254 0.69 25.20 29.63
N GLU A 255 0.26 23.96 29.47
CA GLU A 255 0.18 22.99 30.56
C GLU A 255 0.42 21.60 29.97
N SER A 256 1.49 21.00 30.46
CA SER A 256 1.80 19.58 30.35
C SER A 256 0.55 18.75 30.64
N ASN A 257 0.08 18.00 29.65
CA ASN A 257 -0.87 16.92 29.88
C ASN A 257 -0.35 15.64 29.28
N ASP A 258 -0.01 14.75 30.21
CA ASP A 258 0.22 13.33 30.02
C ASP A 258 -0.69 12.75 28.93
N THR A 259 -0.06 12.01 28.03
CA THR A 259 -0.68 11.07 27.11
C THR A 259 -1.57 10.07 27.85
N LYS A 260 -2.86 10.37 27.98
CA LYS A 260 -3.88 9.34 28.16
C LYS A 260 -4.15 8.71 26.79
N GLU A 261 -3.77 7.44 26.68
CA GLU A 261 -4.09 6.56 25.56
C GLU A 261 -5.60 6.60 25.30
N ASN A 262 -6.04 7.22 24.19
CA ASN A 262 -7.43 7.12 23.75
C ASN A 262 -7.66 5.67 23.27
N GLU A 263 -8.35 4.91 24.10
CA GLU A 263 -8.79 3.55 23.80
C GLU A 263 -9.78 3.58 22.63
N TYR A 264 -9.43 2.92 21.53
CA TYR A 264 -10.26 2.82 20.33
C TYR A 264 -11.62 2.19 20.71
N SER A 265 -12.72 2.93 20.55
CA SER A 265 -14.05 2.50 20.98
C SER A 265 -15.10 2.72 19.88
N LEU A 266 -16.01 1.75 19.76
CA LEU A 266 -17.18 1.80 18.88
C LEU A 266 -18.45 1.86 19.73
N THR A 267 -19.44 2.61 19.26
CA THR A 267 -20.78 2.64 19.87
C THR A 267 -21.52 1.33 19.62
N GLU A 268 -22.53 1.03 20.44
CA GLU A 268 -23.38 -0.16 20.25
C GLU A 268 -24.05 -0.16 18.87
N GLN A 269 -24.45 1.00 18.33
CA GLN A 269 -25.04 1.09 16.99
C GLN A 269 -24.03 0.73 15.89
N GLN A 270 -22.78 1.18 16.02
CA GLN A 270 -21.70 0.84 15.09
C GLN A 270 -21.36 -0.66 15.14
N LYS A 271 -21.28 -1.25 16.34
CA LYS A 271 -21.05 -2.70 16.51
C LYS A 271 -22.19 -3.52 15.88
N LEU A 272 -23.45 -3.17 16.14
CA LEU A 272 -24.62 -3.81 15.54
C LEU A 272 -24.59 -3.72 14.01
N TYR A 273 -24.22 -2.55 13.48
CA TYR A 273 -24.08 -2.36 12.03
C TYR A 273 -23.04 -3.32 11.44
N LEU A 274 -21.86 -3.43 12.05
CA LEU A 274 -20.79 -4.30 11.56
C LEU A 274 -21.16 -5.79 11.63
N LEU A 275 -21.84 -6.24 12.70
CA LEU A 275 -22.31 -7.62 12.81
C LEU A 275 -23.37 -7.94 11.74
N LYS A 276 -24.35 -7.05 11.54
CA LYS A 276 -25.35 -7.20 10.47
C LYS A 276 -24.70 -7.23 9.10
N LEU A 277 -23.74 -6.33 8.85
CA LEU A 277 -22.99 -6.31 7.60
C LEU A 277 -22.25 -7.63 7.37
N ALA A 278 -21.56 -8.17 8.38
CA ALA A 278 -20.88 -9.45 8.28
C ALA A 278 -21.85 -10.60 7.96
N ARG A 279 -22.98 -10.65 8.67
CA ARG A 279 -24.07 -11.62 8.48
C ARG A 279 -24.63 -11.59 7.07
N GLU A 280 -25.11 -10.42 6.63
CA GLU A 280 -25.68 -10.21 5.30
C GLU A 280 -24.67 -10.54 4.19
N THR A 281 -23.41 -10.17 4.40
CA THR A 281 -22.33 -10.48 3.46
C THR A 281 -22.14 -12.00 3.32
N ILE A 282 -22.04 -12.72 4.44
CA ILE A 282 -21.86 -14.18 4.42
C ILE A 282 -23.07 -14.84 3.74
N GLU A 283 -24.28 -14.49 4.14
CA GLU A 283 -25.50 -15.06 3.56
C GLU A 283 -25.59 -14.83 2.05
N LYS A 284 -25.35 -13.58 1.61
CA LYS A 284 -25.38 -13.24 0.18
C LYS A 284 -24.31 -14.00 -0.60
N TYR A 285 -23.11 -14.08 -0.05
CA TYR A 285 -22.00 -14.77 -0.71
C TYR A 285 -22.23 -16.29 -0.78
N ILE A 286 -22.73 -16.93 0.29
CA ILE A 286 -22.99 -18.37 0.28
C ILE A 286 -24.17 -18.74 -0.63
N ARG A 287 -25.26 -17.95 -0.62
CA ARG A 287 -26.46 -18.24 -1.43
C ARG A 287 -26.30 -17.92 -2.91
N ALA A 288 -25.61 -16.82 -3.24
CA ALA A 288 -25.56 -16.29 -4.61
C ALA A 288 -24.15 -16.20 -5.21
N ASN A 289 -23.09 -16.49 -4.44
CA ASN A 289 -21.70 -16.25 -4.82
C ASN A 289 -21.44 -14.78 -5.24
N GLU A 290 -22.19 -13.86 -4.62
CA GLU A 290 -22.09 -12.42 -4.86
C GLU A 290 -21.47 -11.71 -3.66
N LYS A 291 -20.46 -10.89 -3.94
CA LYS A 291 -19.90 -9.97 -2.94
C LYS A 291 -20.89 -8.84 -2.67
N LEU A 292 -21.24 -8.61 -1.41
CA LEU A 292 -22.06 -7.47 -1.02
C LEU A 292 -21.27 -6.17 -1.23
N GLU A 293 -21.87 -5.17 -1.85
CA GLU A 293 -21.29 -3.83 -1.97
C GLU A 293 -22.11 -2.89 -1.08
N PRO A 294 -21.75 -2.74 0.20
CA PRO A 294 -22.48 -1.86 1.11
C PRO A 294 -22.30 -0.39 0.71
N GLU A 295 -23.35 0.40 0.90
CA GLU A 295 -23.24 1.86 0.78
C GLU A 295 -22.24 2.38 1.82
N LYS A 296 -21.48 3.42 1.45
CA LYS A 296 -20.51 4.03 2.35
C LYS A 296 -21.25 4.65 3.55
N PRO A 297 -20.96 4.22 4.79
CA PRO A 297 -21.56 4.83 5.98
C PRO A 297 -21.18 6.31 6.13
N ASP A 298 -22.13 7.13 6.58
CA ASP A 298 -21.86 8.51 7.02
C ASP A 298 -21.41 8.52 8.48
N ASP A 299 -20.37 7.74 8.80
CA ASP A 299 -19.81 7.61 10.14
C ASP A 299 -18.28 7.48 10.04
N ALA A 300 -17.57 8.45 10.65
CA ALA A 300 -16.12 8.54 10.58
C ALA A 300 -15.40 7.29 11.13
N ASN A 301 -15.92 6.68 12.20
CA ASN A 301 -15.28 5.51 12.83
C ASN A 301 -15.44 4.25 11.97
N LEU A 302 -16.51 4.17 11.18
CA LEU A 302 -16.75 3.04 10.27
C LEU A 302 -15.94 3.16 8.99
N VAL A 303 -15.59 4.39 8.57
CA VAL A 303 -14.82 4.66 7.34
C VAL A 303 -13.33 4.87 7.58
N GLU A 304 -12.88 4.83 8.84
CA GLU A 304 -11.47 4.79 9.22
C GLU A 304 -10.90 3.40 8.96
N ASP A 305 -9.64 3.32 8.53
CA ASP A 305 -8.97 2.06 8.27
C ASP A 305 -8.72 1.31 9.58
N ALA A 306 -9.09 0.02 9.62
CA ALA A 306 -8.91 -0.81 10.80
C ALA A 306 -8.49 -2.24 10.44
N ALA A 307 -7.68 -2.86 11.30
CA ALA A 307 -7.40 -4.28 11.23
C ALA A 307 -8.52 -5.04 11.94
N VAL A 308 -9.08 -6.07 11.29
CA VAL A 308 -10.15 -6.86 11.88
C VAL A 308 -9.91 -8.35 11.72
N PHE A 309 -10.43 -9.11 12.68
CA PHE A 309 -10.66 -10.55 12.56
C PHE A 309 -12.15 -10.79 12.63
N VAL A 310 -12.66 -11.59 11.69
CA VAL A 310 -14.02 -12.13 11.77
C VAL A 310 -13.92 -13.60 12.13
N THR A 311 -14.60 -13.96 13.20
CA THR A 311 -14.68 -15.32 13.72
C THR A 311 -16.12 -15.81 13.58
N ILE A 312 -16.28 -17.01 13.08
CA ILE A 312 -17.55 -17.70 12.93
C ILE A 312 -17.52 -18.90 13.86
N HIS A 313 -18.55 -19.01 14.71
CA HIS A 313 -18.80 -20.17 15.53
C HIS A 313 -20.03 -20.92 15.03
N ARG A 314 -20.09 -22.23 15.27
CA ARG A 314 -21.28 -23.07 15.08
C ARG A 314 -21.45 -23.91 16.34
N GLU A 315 -22.61 -23.84 16.99
CA GLU A 315 -22.86 -24.50 18.28
C GLU A 315 -21.79 -24.20 19.36
N GLY A 316 -21.26 -22.96 19.36
CA GLY A 316 -20.18 -22.53 20.25
C GLY A 316 -18.77 -23.01 19.89
N MET A 317 -18.62 -23.79 18.81
CA MET A 317 -17.33 -24.28 18.32
C MET A 317 -16.80 -23.42 17.16
N LEU A 318 -15.48 -23.22 17.08
CA LEU A 318 -14.86 -22.47 15.98
C LEU A 318 -15.13 -23.12 14.62
N ARG A 319 -15.70 -22.36 13.67
CA ARG A 319 -16.06 -22.80 12.32
C ARG A 319 -15.35 -22.03 11.20
N GLY A 320 -14.71 -20.91 11.54
CA GLY A 320 -13.82 -20.14 10.67
C GLY A 320 -13.30 -18.91 11.40
N CYS A 321 -12.04 -18.51 11.18
CA CYS A 321 -11.50 -17.25 11.69
C CYS A 321 -10.40 -16.74 10.77
N ILE A 322 -10.64 -15.58 10.17
CA ILE A 322 -9.68 -14.91 9.28
C ILE A 322 -9.67 -13.43 9.60
N GLY A 323 -8.48 -12.83 9.52
CA GLY A 323 -8.31 -11.40 9.75
C GLY A 323 -6.98 -10.86 9.26
N GLN A 324 -6.77 -9.59 9.54
CA GLN A 324 -5.58 -8.82 9.15
C GLN A 324 -4.93 -8.21 10.39
N MET A 325 -3.59 -8.19 10.40
CA MET A 325 -2.80 -7.58 11.48
C MET A 325 -2.54 -6.08 11.29
N SER A 326 -2.80 -5.56 10.10
CA SER A 326 -2.66 -4.14 9.77
C SER A 326 -3.96 -3.64 9.16
N ALA A 327 -4.30 -2.39 9.47
CA ALA A 327 -5.39 -1.68 8.83
C ALA A 327 -5.05 -1.46 7.34
N GLN A 328 -5.87 -2.02 6.44
CA GLN A 328 -5.62 -2.00 4.99
C GLN A 328 -6.77 -1.37 4.19
N GLU A 329 -7.94 -1.24 4.81
CA GLU A 329 -9.16 -0.68 4.22
C GLU A 329 -10.10 -0.20 5.33
N PRO A 330 -11.11 0.64 4.99
CA PRO A 330 -12.10 1.12 5.93
C PRO A 330 -12.76 -0.02 6.70
N LEU A 331 -12.99 0.17 8.01
CA LEU A 331 -13.49 -0.85 8.94
C LEU A 331 -14.69 -1.64 8.40
N TYR A 332 -15.70 -0.98 7.83
CA TYR A 332 -16.87 -1.66 7.28
C TYR A 332 -16.53 -2.59 6.10
N LEU A 333 -15.60 -2.20 5.22
CA LEU A 333 -15.14 -3.04 4.10
C LEU A 333 -14.25 -4.18 4.61
N ALA A 334 -13.38 -3.90 5.59
CA ALA A 334 -12.55 -4.91 6.21
C ALA A 334 -13.41 -6.02 6.84
N VAL A 335 -14.47 -5.66 7.57
CA VAL A 335 -15.42 -6.62 8.15
C VAL A 335 -16.11 -7.44 7.06
N ARG A 336 -16.60 -6.81 5.99
CA ARG A 336 -17.18 -7.52 4.85
C ARG A 336 -16.21 -8.54 4.25
N ASP A 337 -14.99 -8.12 3.93
CA ASP A 337 -14.02 -8.95 3.21
C ASP A 337 -13.50 -10.10 4.09
N MET A 338 -13.30 -9.84 5.39
CA MET A 338 -12.89 -10.87 6.35
C MET A 338 -14.04 -11.82 6.69
N ALA A 339 -15.30 -11.37 6.67
CA ALA A 339 -16.45 -12.26 6.85
C ALA A 339 -16.56 -13.29 5.72
N ILE A 340 -16.40 -12.88 4.45
CA ILE A 340 -16.34 -13.81 3.31
C ILE A 340 -15.17 -14.78 3.47
N SER A 341 -14.00 -14.27 3.85
CA SER A 341 -12.79 -15.07 3.96
C SER A 341 -12.88 -16.08 5.11
N ALA A 342 -13.42 -15.70 6.26
CA ALA A 342 -13.68 -16.61 7.37
C ALA A 342 -14.67 -17.71 6.99
N ALA A 343 -15.69 -17.38 6.19
CA ALA A 343 -16.69 -18.34 5.72
C ALA A 343 -16.19 -19.32 4.66
N THR A 344 -15.20 -18.94 3.84
CA THR A 344 -14.87 -19.68 2.59
C THR A 344 -13.40 -20.01 2.37
N LYS A 345 -12.47 -19.38 3.10
CA LYS A 345 -11.02 -19.45 2.84
C LYS A 345 -10.18 -19.85 4.05
N ASP A 346 -10.79 -20.15 5.19
CA ASP A 346 -10.04 -20.70 6.33
C ASP A 346 -9.57 -22.13 6.00
N PRO A 347 -8.25 -22.39 5.87
CA PRO A 347 -7.74 -23.68 5.40
C PRO A 347 -8.02 -24.84 6.38
N ARG A 348 -8.45 -24.56 7.61
CA ARG A 348 -8.79 -25.57 8.61
C ARG A 348 -10.18 -26.17 8.37
N PHE A 349 -11.02 -25.51 7.58
CA PHE A 349 -12.41 -25.87 7.40
C PHE A 349 -12.82 -25.87 5.93
N SER A 350 -13.81 -26.68 5.57
CA SER A 350 -14.46 -26.52 4.26
C SER A 350 -15.30 -25.23 4.24
N PRO A 351 -15.53 -24.62 3.06
CA PRO A 351 -16.45 -23.48 2.95
C PRO A 351 -17.80 -23.78 3.61
N LEU A 352 -18.41 -22.76 4.22
CA LEU A 352 -19.75 -22.89 4.80
C LEU A 352 -20.79 -23.29 3.74
N SER A 353 -21.71 -24.18 4.11
CA SER A 353 -22.88 -24.48 3.28
C SER A 353 -24.08 -23.61 3.66
N GLU A 354 -25.06 -23.54 2.78
CA GLU A 354 -26.29 -22.77 3.01
C GLU A 354 -27.05 -23.25 4.25
N GLN A 355 -27.04 -24.55 4.54
CA GLN A 355 -27.72 -25.13 5.71
C GLN A 355 -27.07 -24.71 7.04
N GLU A 356 -25.79 -24.30 7.03
CA GLU A 356 -25.08 -23.88 8.24
C GLU A 356 -25.40 -22.42 8.63
N LEU A 357 -25.97 -21.61 7.72
CA LEU A 357 -26.14 -20.16 7.92
C LEU A 357 -26.98 -19.81 9.15
N ASP A 358 -28.02 -20.60 9.44
CA ASP A 358 -28.91 -20.38 10.58
C ASP A 358 -28.28 -20.81 11.92
N GLU A 359 -27.25 -21.64 11.88
CA GLU A 359 -26.60 -22.22 13.07
C GLU A 359 -25.32 -21.48 13.49
N ILE A 360 -24.86 -20.54 12.67
CA ILE A 360 -23.64 -19.79 12.96
C ILE A 360 -23.90 -18.52 13.78
N ASP A 361 -22.91 -18.20 14.60
CA ASP A 361 -22.74 -16.96 15.37
C ASP A 361 -21.48 -16.24 14.86
N ILE A 362 -21.58 -14.92 14.66
CA ILE A 362 -20.45 -14.09 14.22
C ILE A 362 -19.91 -13.26 15.38
N GLU A 363 -18.59 -13.22 15.44
CA GLU A 363 -17.81 -12.34 16.29
C GLU A 363 -16.86 -11.50 15.44
N VAL A 364 -16.74 -10.21 15.79
CA VAL A 364 -15.82 -9.27 15.17
C VAL A 364 -14.84 -8.77 16.23
N SER A 365 -13.55 -8.82 15.90
CA SER A 365 -12.45 -8.29 16.70
C SER A 365 -11.75 -7.20 15.92
N VAL A 366 -11.84 -5.96 16.39
CA VAL A 366 -11.16 -4.79 15.79
C VAL A 366 -9.88 -4.50 16.58
N LEU A 367 -8.76 -4.44 15.89
CA LEU A 367 -7.44 -4.24 16.48
C LEU A 367 -7.09 -2.75 16.46
N SER A 368 -6.50 -2.26 17.56
CA SER A 368 -5.81 -0.98 17.54
C SER A 368 -4.50 -1.07 16.74
N PRO A 369 -3.96 0.06 16.25
CA PRO A 369 -2.70 0.07 15.52
C PRO A 369 -1.56 -0.55 16.34
N LEU A 370 -0.71 -1.35 15.69
CA LEU A 370 0.47 -1.96 16.32
C LEU A 370 1.41 -0.88 16.86
N LYS A 371 1.60 -0.84 18.18
CA LYS A 371 2.54 0.05 18.87
C LYS A 371 3.82 -0.70 19.18
N ARG A 372 4.93 -0.29 18.58
CA ARG A 372 6.26 -0.86 18.88
C ARG A 372 6.64 -0.53 20.32
N ILE A 373 7.20 -1.52 21.03
CA ILE A 373 7.76 -1.36 22.37
C ILE A 373 9.24 -1.78 22.36
N ASP A 374 10.00 -1.15 23.24
CA ASP A 374 11.43 -1.35 23.45
C ASP A 374 11.74 -2.41 24.53
N SER A 375 10.77 -2.73 25.38
CA SER A 375 10.88 -3.72 26.45
C SER A 375 9.58 -4.50 26.59
N TRP A 376 9.70 -5.83 26.66
CA TRP A 376 8.60 -6.74 26.94
C TRP A 376 7.94 -6.48 28.30
N GLU A 377 8.60 -5.77 29.22
CA GLU A 377 8.04 -5.34 30.50
C GLU A 377 6.82 -4.43 30.32
N LYS A 378 6.70 -3.70 29.20
CA LYS A 378 5.56 -2.84 28.86
C LYS A 378 4.30 -3.61 28.43
N ILE A 379 4.39 -4.94 28.28
CA ILE A 379 3.24 -5.79 27.93
C ILE A 379 2.37 -5.98 29.17
N GLU A 380 1.12 -5.56 29.11
CA GLU A 380 0.16 -5.71 30.20
C GLU A 380 -0.68 -6.97 29.95
N PRO A 381 -0.62 -7.98 30.84
CA PRO A 381 -1.49 -9.15 30.74
C PRO A 381 -2.97 -8.76 30.72
N PHE A 382 -3.77 -9.53 29.99
CA PHE A 382 -5.22 -9.32 29.78
C PHE A 382 -5.63 -8.02 29.05
N LYS A 383 -4.68 -7.13 28.74
CA LYS A 383 -4.91 -5.91 27.95
C LYS A 383 -4.30 -6.01 26.55
N HIS A 384 -3.02 -6.38 26.48
CA HIS A 384 -2.26 -6.33 25.22
C HIS A 384 -2.24 -7.67 24.48
N GLY A 385 -2.56 -7.64 23.20
CA GLY A 385 -2.09 -8.61 22.23
C GLY A 385 -0.63 -8.32 21.92
N VAL A 386 0.13 -9.35 21.55
CA VAL A 386 1.56 -9.24 21.29
C VAL A 386 1.87 -9.79 19.92
N TYR A 387 2.58 -8.99 19.13
CA TYR A 387 3.16 -9.39 17.87
C TYR A 387 4.69 -9.31 17.98
N VAL A 388 5.35 -10.44 17.73
CA VAL A 388 6.81 -10.56 17.74
C VAL A 388 7.30 -10.77 16.32
N LYS A 389 8.41 -10.13 15.96
CA LYS A 389 9.03 -10.29 14.64
C LYS A 389 10.54 -10.25 14.74
N ARG A 390 11.23 -11.20 14.11
CA ARG A 390 12.68 -11.14 13.88
C ARG A 390 12.99 -11.65 12.48
N GLY A 391 13.43 -10.75 11.60
CA GLY A 391 13.58 -11.03 10.17
C GLY A 391 12.28 -11.52 9.55
N TRP A 392 12.29 -12.76 9.04
CA TRP A 392 11.15 -13.43 8.39
C TRP A 392 10.23 -14.18 9.36
N GLN A 393 10.68 -14.37 10.61
CA GLN A 393 9.95 -15.12 11.61
C GLN A 393 9.07 -14.18 12.42
N SER A 394 7.78 -14.51 12.55
CA SER A 394 6.85 -13.70 13.30
C SER A 394 5.78 -14.53 13.97
N GLY A 395 5.33 -14.10 15.13
CA GLY A 395 4.26 -14.73 15.89
C GLY A 395 3.28 -13.69 16.40
N VAL A 396 2.01 -14.06 16.51
CA VAL A 396 0.97 -13.22 17.11
C VAL A 396 0.17 -14.02 18.13
N PHE A 397 -0.09 -13.38 19.27
CA PHE A 397 -1.17 -13.73 20.18
C PHE A 397 -2.09 -12.54 20.39
N LEU A 398 -3.40 -12.81 20.37
CA LEU A 398 -4.43 -11.87 20.74
C LEU A 398 -4.53 -11.78 22.29
N PRO A 399 -5.10 -10.70 22.86
CA PRO A 399 -5.25 -10.56 24.31
C PRO A 399 -5.98 -11.74 24.98
N GLN A 400 -6.90 -12.41 24.30
CA GLN A 400 -7.70 -13.51 24.87
C GLN A 400 -6.84 -14.73 25.26
N VAL A 401 -5.64 -14.87 24.68
CA VAL A 401 -4.72 -15.97 25.03
C VAL A 401 -4.24 -15.85 26.49
N TRP A 402 -4.31 -14.66 27.10
CA TRP A 402 -3.99 -14.44 28.51
C TRP A 402 -4.88 -15.26 29.46
N GLU A 403 -6.12 -15.58 29.07
CA GLU A 403 -7.01 -16.40 29.89
C GLU A 403 -6.50 -17.85 30.05
N GLN A 404 -5.78 -18.34 29.04
CA GLN A 404 -5.20 -19.68 29.03
C GLN A 404 -3.78 -19.68 29.60
N ILE A 405 -3.01 -18.63 29.32
CA ILE A 405 -1.60 -18.49 29.71
C ILE A 405 -1.43 -17.17 30.47
N PRO A 406 -1.88 -17.08 31.74
CA PRO A 406 -1.90 -15.83 32.49
C PRO A 406 -0.50 -15.37 32.93
N ASN A 407 0.48 -16.27 32.98
CA ASN A 407 1.86 -15.91 33.28
C ASN A 407 2.54 -15.28 32.05
N LYS A 408 3.06 -14.06 32.22
CA LYS A 408 3.68 -13.25 31.17
C LYS A 408 4.87 -13.89 30.48
N GLU A 409 5.80 -14.47 31.25
CA GLU A 409 6.96 -15.14 30.67
C GLU A 409 6.55 -16.37 29.86
N SER A 410 5.60 -17.16 30.36
CA SER A 410 5.07 -18.35 29.68
C SER A 410 4.35 -17.95 28.39
N PHE A 411 3.51 -16.92 28.43
CA PHE A 411 2.80 -16.38 27.26
C PHE A 411 3.77 -15.99 26.15
N LEU A 412 4.82 -15.23 26.49
CA LEU A 412 5.81 -14.79 25.50
C LEU A 412 6.70 -15.92 25.02
N THR A 413 7.00 -16.89 25.89
CA THR A 413 7.75 -18.09 25.52
C THR A 413 7.00 -18.93 24.51
N GLU A 414 5.70 -19.16 24.75
CA GLU A 414 4.84 -19.89 23.82
C GLU A 414 4.62 -19.11 22.52
N LEU A 415 4.50 -17.79 22.60
CA LEU A 415 4.42 -16.92 21.42
C LEU A 415 5.67 -17.05 20.54
N CYS A 416 6.86 -16.94 21.14
CA CYS A 416 8.13 -17.10 20.42
C CYS A 416 8.24 -18.49 19.81
N THR A 417 8.02 -19.55 20.58
CA THR A 417 8.29 -20.92 20.14
C THR A 417 7.22 -21.48 19.22
N GLN A 418 5.94 -21.34 19.58
CA GLN A 418 4.84 -21.99 18.86
C GLN A 418 4.38 -21.18 17.65
N LYS A 419 4.41 -19.84 17.74
CA LYS A 419 3.91 -18.97 16.66
C LYS A 419 5.03 -18.39 15.83
N ALA A 420 6.08 -17.85 16.46
CA ALA A 420 7.21 -17.26 15.72
C ALA A 420 8.26 -18.29 15.27
N ARG A 421 8.25 -19.50 15.87
CA ARG A 421 9.27 -20.53 15.66
C ARG A 421 10.68 -20.05 16.03
N LEU A 422 10.77 -19.14 17.00
CA LEU A 422 11.98 -18.59 17.58
C LEU A 422 12.31 -19.28 18.92
N GLU A 423 13.49 -19.01 19.47
CA GLU A 423 13.88 -19.49 20.80
C GLU A 423 12.93 -18.99 21.91
N PRO A 424 12.80 -19.73 23.03
CA PRO A 424 11.90 -19.41 24.14
C PRO A 424 11.95 -17.97 24.64
N ASP A 425 13.13 -17.36 24.67
CA ASP A 425 13.37 -16.02 25.19
C ASP A 425 13.60 -14.97 24.10
N CYS A 426 13.09 -15.22 22.89
CA CYS A 426 13.30 -14.33 21.75
C CYS A 426 12.91 -12.87 22.02
N TYR A 427 11.89 -12.66 22.86
CA TYR A 427 11.40 -11.34 23.27
C TYR A 427 12.39 -10.53 24.13
N LYS A 428 13.49 -11.13 24.60
CA LYS A 428 14.59 -10.44 25.29
C LYS A 428 15.74 -10.06 24.37
N ASN A 429 15.76 -10.60 23.15
CA ASN A 429 16.81 -10.32 22.19
C ASN A 429 16.57 -8.93 21.55
N PRO A 430 17.57 -8.03 21.52
CA PRO A 430 17.42 -6.69 20.96
C PRO A 430 17.11 -6.67 19.45
N GLU A 431 17.39 -7.75 18.72
CA GLU A 431 17.04 -7.89 17.30
C GLU A 431 15.57 -8.29 17.09
N THR A 432 14.86 -8.69 18.15
CA THR A 432 13.44 -9.03 18.07
C THR A 432 12.59 -7.79 18.26
N GLU A 433 11.82 -7.44 17.24
CA GLU A 433 10.83 -6.37 17.32
C GLU A 433 9.59 -6.86 18.08
N LEU A 434 9.17 -6.07 19.07
CA LEU A 434 7.96 -6.31 19.85
C LEU A 434 6.93 -5.22 19.59
N TYR A 435 5.69 -5.65 19.36
CA TYR A 435 4.56 -4.76 19.17
C TYR A 435 3.42 -5.18 20.11
N ILE A 436 2.75 -4.20 20.68
CA ILE A 436 1.51 -4.38 21.45
C ILE A 436 0.34 -3.75 20.70
N TYR A 437 -0.84 -4.31 20.92
CA TYR A 437 -2.10 -3.77 20.46
C TYR A 437 -3.22 -4.21 21.39
N THR A 438 -4.37 -3.58 21.30
CA THR A 438 -5.59 -3.94 22.01
C THR A 438 -6.63 -4.42 21.02
N VAL A 439 -7.63 -5.17 21.51
CA VAL A 439 -8.72 -5.70 20.68
C VAL A 439 -10.05 -5.27 21.27
N LEU A 440 -10.86 -4.58 20.46
CA LEU A 440 -12.27 -4.39 20.72
C LEU A 440 -13.05 -5.55 20.11
N LYS A 441 -13.57 -6.44 20.96
CA LYS A 441 -14.33 -7.62 20.57
C LYS A 441 -15.82 -7.41 20.84
N PHE A 442 -16.67 -7.89 19.93
CA PHE A 442 -18.12 -7.94 20.07
C PHE A 442 -18.71 -9.06 19.19
N SER A 443 -19.81 -9.66 19.64
CA SER A 443 -20.45 -10.80 18.97
C SER A 443 -21.98 -10.67 18.88
N GLU A 444 -22.60 -11.39 17.96
CA GLU A 444 -24.06 -11.43 17.83
C GLU A 444 -24.76 -11.86 19.12
N LYS A 445 -24.24 -12.89 19.77
CA LYS A 445 -24.74 -13.37 21.06
C LYS A 445 -24.70 -12.32 22.17
N GLU A 446 -23.58 -11.59 22.30
CA GLU A 446 -23.46 -10.52 23.30
C GLU A 446 -24.42 -9.35 23.02
N MET A 447 -24.74 -9.11 21.76
CA MET A 447 -25.60 -8.02 21.31
C MET A 447 -27.08 -8.41 21.11
N GLY A 448 -27.46 -9.65 21.44
CA GLY A 448 -28.84 -10.13 21.37
C GLY A 448 -29.40 -10.26 19.94
N LEU A 449 -28.54 -10.48 18.95
CA LEU A 449 -28.94 -10.71 17.56
C LEU A 449 -29.32 -12.18 17.26
N LYS A 450 -28.84 -13.12 18.08
CA LYS A 450 -29.21 -14.55 18.10
C LYS A 450 -29.17 -15.13 19.50
#